data_AF-D2Q6N7-F1
#
_entry.id   AF-D2Q6N7-F1
#
_cell.length_a   1.000
_cell.length_b   1.000
_cell.length_c   1.000
_cell.angle_alpha   90.00
_cell.angle_beta   90.00
_cell.angle_gamma   90.00
#
_symmetry.space_group_name_H-M   'P 1'
#
loop_
_entity.id
_entity.type
_entity.pdbx_description
1 polymer ?
#
loop_
_entity_poly.entity_id
_entity_poly.type
_entity_poly.pdbx_seq_one_letter_code
_entity_poly.pdbx_strand_id
1 'polypeptide(L)'
;MVRFIRYVLRALNPKTAVTMDSRQVFRIRRWTVACVLAILVIAMVSCSVHGMKAHAQRAAQASQSATTGKTTAKRQHSKNDATAEQSNESQDDDNAEDSVQAELQHQSAPLTDDQRNEILAKAQQTARDNGHEPTQYTYCVAEKGDVGSLDDFSNAVYRILNDERGWPRAGATFVQGAEGNCDFNIVLSEAQYMTTFSSGCSTEYSCRVGENVIINDDRWNGGTDAWLSAGGNMARYRVMVINHEVGHRLGHTDNETPCAGAGQSAPLMQEQSMHLDGCTTNEYPLDNELWIR
;
A
#
# COMPACT_ATOMS: atom_id res chain seq x y z
N MET A 1 -38.15 -6.44 25.85
CA MET A 1 -36.79 -7.01 25.73
C MET A 1 -36.71 -8.22 24.78
N VAL A 2 -37.46 -9.30 25.00
CA VAL A 2 -37.41 -10.54 24.17
C VAL A 2 -37.74 -10.33 22.68
N ARG A 3 -38.72 -9.46 22.35
CA ARG A 3 -39.08 -9.17 20.95
C ARG A 3 -37.98 -8.41 20.19
N PHE A 4 -37.29 -7.50 20.87
CA PHE A 4 -36.18 -6.74 20.29
C PHE A 4 -34.95 -7.63 20.06
N ILE A 5 -34.63 -8.52 21.01
CA ILE A 5 -33.52 -9.48 20.87
C ILE A 5 -33.76 -10.41 19.67
N ARG A 6 -34.97 -10.96 19.52
CA ARG A 6 -35.32 -11.80 18.35
C ARG A 6 -35.22 -11.03 17.03
N TYR A 7 -35.52 -9.74 17.05
CA TYR A 7 -35.42 -8.87 15.87
C TYR A 7 -33.97 -8.62 15.47
N VAL A 8 -33.08 -8.34 16.43
CA VAL A 8 -31.63 -8.20 16.19
C VAL A 8 -31.04 -9.52 15.67
N LEU A 9 -31.39 -10.66 16.28
CA LEU A 9 -30.90 -11.97 15.83
C LEU A 9 -31.34 -12.32 14.39
N ARG A 10 -32.53 -11.90 13.97
CA ARG A 10 -32.98 -12.04 12.57
C ARG A 10 -32.18 -11.19 11.59
N ALA A 11 -31.76 -9.98 11.99
CA ALA A 11 -30.94 -9.11 11.15
C ALA A 11 -29.47 -9.59 11.03
N LEU A 12 -28.97 -10.30 12.04
CA LEU A 12 -27.63 -10.89 12.05
C LEU A 12 -27.56 -12.21 11.25
N ASN A 13 -28.67 -12.94 11.11
CA ASN A 13 -28.70 -14.18 10.33
C ASN A 13 -28.97 -13.90 8.84
N PRO A 14 -28.05 -14.26 7.93
CA PRO A 14 -28.15 -13.94 6.50
C PRO A 14 -29.37 -14.56 5.82
N LYS A 15 -29.84 -15.73 6.27
CA LYS A 15 -31.01 -16.41 5.68
C LYS A 15 -32.32 -15.70 6.01
N THR A 16 -32.40 -15.03 7.15
CA THR A 16 -33.62 -14.32 7.59
C THR A 16 -33.58 -12.82 7.31
N ALA A 17 -32.41 -12.26 7.00
CA ALA A 17 -32.24 -10.85 6.70
C ALA A 17 -32.74 -10.47 5.28
N VAL A 18 -32.90 -11.43 4.37
CA VAL A 18 -33.36 -11.20 2.98
C VAL A 18 -34.76 -10.58 2.92
N THR A 19 -35.60 -10.80 3.93
CA THR A 19 -36.96 -10.26 4.00
C THR A 19 -37.06 -8.95 4.81
N MET A 20 -35.94 -8.34 5.17
CA MET A 20 -35.87 -7.12 5.99
C MET A 20 -35.38 -5.93 5.17
N ASP A 21 -35.71 -4.71 5.59
CA ASP A 21 -35.21 -3.49 4.95
C ASP A 21 -33.67 -3.39 5.06
N SER A 22 -32.99 -3.26 3.92
CA SER A 22 -31.52 -3.31 3.82
C SER A 22 -30.84 -2.18 4.62
N ARG A 23 -31.45 -0.99 4.68
CA ARG A 23 -30.91 0.14 5.47
C ARG A 23 -31.01 -0.13 6.98
N GLN A 24 -32.10 -0.75 7.43
CA GLN A 24 -32.27 -1.18 8.82
C GLN A 24 -31.32 -2.32 9.20
N VAL A 25 -31.13 -3.32 8.34
CA VAL A 25 -30.20 -4.44 8.57
C VAL A 25 -28.76 -3.93 8.69
N PHE A 26 -28.34 -3.03 7.79
CA PHE A 26 -27.01 -2.42 7.85
C PHE A 26 -26.79 -1.64 9.15
N ARG A 27 -27.76 -0.83 9.57
CA ARG A 27 -27.69 -0.10 10.85
C ARG A 27 -27.57 -1.05 12.04
N ILE A 28 -28.35 -2.13 12.07
CA ILE A 28 -28.32 -3.10 13.19
C ILE A 28 -26.98 -3.84 13.24
N ARG A 29 -26.44 -4.28 12.09
CA ARG A 29 -25.12 -4.94 12.02
C ARG A 29 -24.02 -4.01 12.49
N ARG A 30 -24.02 -2.76 12.02
CA ARG A 30 -23.03 -1.74 12.39
C ARG A 30 -23.06 -1.43 13.89
N TRP A 31 -24.25 -1.28 14.47
CA TRP A 31 -24.40 -1.08 15.92
C TRP A 31 -23.96 -2.30 16.73
N THR A 32 -24.26 -3.52 16.26
CA THR A 32 -23.86 -4.75 16.95
C THR A 32 -22.35 -4.89 16.99
N VAL A 33 -21.65 -4.64 15.88
CA VAL A 33 -20.18 -4.65 15.81
C VAL A 33 -19.59 -3.60 16.75
N ALA A 34 -20.10 -2.36 16.71
CA ALA A 34 -19.64 -1.30 17.60
C ALA A 34 -19.80 -1.65 19.09
N CYS A 35 -20.92 -2.25 19.48
CA CYS A 35 -21.13 -2.69 20.87
C CYS A 35 -20.17 -3.83 21.28
N VAL A 36 -19.90 -4.80 20.40
CA VAL A 36 -18.96 -5.89 20.69
C VAL A 36 -17.53 -5.34 20.84
N LEU A 37 -17.11 -4.44 19.95
CA LEU A 37 -15.80 -3.79 20.05
C LEU A 37 -15.66 -2.97 21.33
N ALA A 38 -16.68 -2.21 21.71
CA ALA A 38 -16.68 -1.46 22.97
C ALA A 38 -16.54 -2.37 24.19
N ILE A 39 -17.23 -3.51 24.22
CA ILE A 39 -17.12 -4.51 25.31
C ILE A 39 -15.70 -5.11 25.35
N LEU A 40 -15.10 -5.42 24.19
CA LEU A 40 -13.73 -5.94 24.12
C LEU A 40 -12.69 -4.92 24.63
N VAL A 41 -12.84 -3.65 24.27
CA VAL A 41 -11.97 -2.57 24.77
C VAL A 41 -12.11 -2.42 26.29
N ILE A 42 -13.34 -2.45 26.83
CA ILE A 42 -13.58 -2.38 28.28
C ILE A 42 -12.96 -3.60 29.00
N ALA A 43 -13.06 -4.79 28.42
CA ALA A 43 -12.45 -6.00 28.98
C ALA A 43 -10.92 -5.92 29.00
N MET A 44 -10.29 -5.44 27.92
CA MET A 44 -8.84 -5.24 27.86
C MET A 44 -8.33 -4.23 28.89
N VAL A 45 -9.01 -3.08 29.04
CA VAL A 45 -8.66 -2.07 30.06
C VAL A 45 -8.82 -2.63 31.48
N SER A 46 -9.83 -3.48 31.72
CA SER A 46 -10.06 -4.10 33.04
C SER A 46 -8.99 -5.13 33.42
N CYS A 47 -8.41 -5.84 32.45
CA CYS A 47 -7.27 -6.74 32.66
C CYS A 47 -5.97 -5.98 33.00
N SER A 48 -5.74 -4.84 32.36
CA SER A 48 -4.54 -4.01 32.60
C SER A 48 -4.49 -3.42 34.01
N VAL A 49 -5.64 -3.11 34.62
CA VAL A 49 -5.72 -2.54 35.98
C VAL A 49 -5.47 -3.60 37.08
N HIS A 50 -5.69 -4.89 36.80
CA HIS A 50 -5.40 -5.97 37.77
C HIS A 50 -3.94 -6.45 37.71
N GLY A 51 -3.25 -6.30 36.57
CA GLY A 51 -1.82 -6.65 36.44
C GLY A 51 -0.88 -5.75 37.24
N MET A 52 -1.24 -4.49 37.48
CA MET A 52 -0.37 -3.52 38.16
C MET A 52 -0.29 -3.72 39.69
N LYS A 53 -1.27 -4.38 40.32
CA LYS A 53 -1.21 -4.67 41.77
C LYS A 53 -0.29 -5.84 42.13
N ALA A 54 0.01 -6.73 41.18
CA ALA A 54 0.85 -7.91 41.42
C ALA A 54 2.36 -7.59 41.41
N HIS A 55 2.80 -6.53 40.74
CA HIS A 55 4.22 -6.17 40.62
C HIS A 55 4.75 -5.27 41.75
N ALA A 56 3.87 -4.61 42.52
CA ALA A 56 4.26 -3.68 43.58
C ALA A 56 4.76 -4.36 44.88
N GLN A 57 4.54 -5.68 45.06
CA GLN A 57 4.92 -6.38 46.30
C GLN A 57 6.25 -7.16 46.23
N ARG A 58 6.88 -7.31 45.06
CA ARG A 58 8.18 -8.03 44.93
C ARG A 58 9.42 -7.14 45.03
N ALA A 59 9.29 -5.82 45.01
CA ALA A 59 10.42 -4.89 45.03
C ALA A 59 10.89 -4.45 46.45
N ALA A 60 10.23 -4.90 47.53
CA ALA A 60 10.46 -4.38 48.88
C ALA A 60 11.33 -5.27 49.81
N GLN A 61 12.01 -6.31 49.30
CA GLN A 61 12.80 -7.21 50.17
C GLN A 61 14.29 -7.39 49.80
N ALA A 62 14.82 -6.65 48.82
CA ALA A 62 16.24 -6.73 48.47
C ALA A 62 16.99 -5.44 48.83
N SER A 63 17.07 -5.12 50.11
CA SER A 63 18.07 -4.18 50.65
C SER A 63 18.22 -4.37 52.16
N GLN A 64 19.02 -5.36 52.56
CA GLN A 64 19.77 -5.30 53.81
C GLN A 64 20.89 -6.35 53.80
N SER A 65 22.06 -5.92 54.26
CA SER A 65 23.30 -6.68 54.53
C SER A 65 24.26 -6.93 53.37
N ALA A 66 25.04 -5.89 53.06
CA ALA A 66 26.43 -6.05 52.66
C ALA A 66 27.33 -5.66 53.84
N THR A 67 27.98 -6.63 54.51
CA THR A 67 29.28 -6.38 55.17
C THR A 67 30.08 -7.68 55.39
N THR A 68 31.33 -7.66 54.94
CA THR A 68 32.52 -8.41 55.42
C THR A 68 32.61 -9.93 55.23
N GLY A 69 33.68 -10.37 54.56
CA GLY A 69 34.19 -11.74 54.74
C GLY A 69 35.14 -12.24 53.64
N LYS A 70 36.43 -12.08 53.87
CA LYS A 70 37.61 -12.54 53.10
C LYS A 70 37.63 -14.06 52.74
N THR A 71 38.38 -14.34 51.66
CA THR A 71 39.32 -15.47 51.40
C THR A 71 38.88 -16.83 50.79
N THR A 72 39.68 -17.17 49.75
CA THR A 72 40.25 -18.49 49.32
C THR A 72 39.51 -19.46 48.37
N ALA A 73 40.09 -19.56 47.17
CA ALA A 73 40.55 -20.77 46.45
C ALA A 73 39.56 -21.83 45.88
N LYS A 74 39.54 -21.87 44.53
CA LYS A 74 39.90 -23.01 43.63
C LYS A 74 38.99 -24.26 43.56
N ARG A 75 38.34 -24.44 42.39
CA ARG A 75 38.24 -25.64 41.49
C ARG A 75 36.96 -25.53 40.64
N GLN A 76 37.02 -25.35 39.32
CA GLN A 76 37.22 -26.34 38.23
C GLN A 76 35.99 -27.21 37.90
N HIS A 77 35.46 -26.98 36.69
CA HIS A 77 34.96 -27.97 35.69
C HIS A 77 33.45 -28.13 35.39
N SER A 78 33.20 -28.22 34.07
CA SER A 78 32.04 -28.67 33.27
C SER A 78 30.82 -27.74 33.17
N LYS A 79 30.37 -27.21 32.01
CA LYS A 79 30.17 -27.63 30.59
C LYS A 79 28.66 -27.78 30.32
N ASN A 80 28.24 -27.31 29.13
CA ASN A 80 26.95 -27.39 28.43
C ASN A 80 26.15 -26.07 28.53
N ASP A 81 26.15 -25.21 27.51
CA ASP A 81 25.57 -25.34 26.15
C ASP A 81 24.04 -25.24 26.17
N ALA A 82 23.54 -24.07 25.78
CA ALA A 82 22.16 -23.79 25.35
C ALA A 82 22.14 -22.38 24.72
N THR A 83 22.39 -22.39 23.41
CA THR A 83 21.98 -21.51 22.32
C THR A 83 21.12 -20.30 22.67
N ALA A 84 21.61 -19.14 22.26
CA ALA A 84 20.90 -17.88 22.16
C ALA A 84 19.94 -17.91 20.95
N GLU A 85 18.66 -17.64 21.20
CA GLU A 85 17.65 -17.37 20.16
C GLU A 85 16.66 -16.38 20.79
N GLN A 86 16.94 -15.08 20.64
CA GLN A 86 15.98 -13.97 20.74
C GLN A 86 16.73 -12.63 20.66
N SER A 87 16.95 -12.14 19.44
CA SER A 87 17.21 -10.71 19.20
C SER A 87 17.10 -10.27 17.72
N ASN A 88 16.62 -11.10 16.79
CA ASN A 88 16.73 -10.78 15.35
C ASN A 88 15.47 -10.16 14.72
N GLU A 89 14.28 -10.30 15.30
CA GLU A 89 13.04 -9.82 14.64
C GLU A 89 12.90 -8.29 14.63
N SER A 90 13.31 -7.59 15.71
CA SER A 90 13.12 -6.14 15.79
C SER A 90 14.10 -5.32 14.93
N GLN A 91 15.27 -5.87 14.58
CA GLN A 91 16.23 -5.18 13.72
C GLN A 91 15.92 -5.34 12.24
N ASP A 92 15.28 -6.45 11.86
CA ASP A 92 14.92 -6.72 10.47
C ASP A 92 13.74 -5.82 10.03
N ASP A 93 12.78 -5.55 10.92
CA ASP A 93 11.66 -4.64 10.67
C ASP A 93 12.10 -3.17 10.55
N ASP A 94 12.94 -2.67 11.48
CA ASP A 94 13.46 -1.30 11.44
C ASP A 94 14.26 -1.02 10.15
N ASN A 95 15.09 -1.99 9.72
CA ASN A 95 15.86 -1.88 8.47
C ASN A 95 14.97 -1.91 7.22
N ALA A 96 13.87 -2.67 7.25
CA ALA A 96 12.93 -2.75 6.14
C ALA A 96 12.19 -1.42 5.97
N GLU A 97 11.72 -0.80 7.06
CA GLU A 97 11.07 0.53 7.01
C GLU A 97 12.03 1.60 6.48
N ASP A 98 13.28 1.62 6.95
CA ASP A 98 14.32 2.54 6.46
C ASP A 98 14.56 2.37 4.95
N SER A 99 14.55 1.14 4.45
CA SER A 99 14.74 0.86 3.02
C SER A 99 13.56 1.36 2.16
N VAL A 100 12.33 1.21 2.63
CA VAL A 100 11.14 1.70 1.93
C VAL A 100 11.13 3.23 1.91
N GLN A 101 11.51 3.86 3.02
CA GLN A 101 11.57 5.32 3.11
C GLN A 101 12.66 5.90 2.18
N ALA A 102 13.82 5.25 2.09
CA ALA A 102 14.86 5.64 1.15
C ALA A 102 14.39 5.55 -0.32
N GLU A 103 13.65 4.50 -0.68
CA GLU A 103 13.09 4.37 -2.03
C GLU A 103 12.04 5.45 -2.32
N LEU A 104 11.14 5.74 -1.37
CA LEU A 104 10.17 6.83 -1.52
C LEU A 104 10.85 8.19 -1.70
N GLN A 105 11.91 8.46 -0.93
CA GLN A 105 12.72 9.67 -1.09
C GLN A 105 13.41 9.72 -2.45
N HIS A 106 13.94 8.59 -2.92
CA HIS A 106 14.56 8.51 -4.24
C HIS A 106 13.55 8.78 -5.36
N GLN A 107 12.34 8.22 -5.27
CA GLN A 107 11.26 8.46 -6.22
C GLN A 107 10.91 9.95 -6.31
N SER A 108 10.78 10.63 -5.17
CA SER A 108 10.35 12.03 -5.09
C SER A 108 11.47 13.06 -5.28
N ALA A 109 12.74 12.65 -5.19
CA ALA A 109 13.88 13.56 -5.25
C ALA A 109 13.87 14.45 -6.52
N PRO A 110 14.24 15.74 -6.41
CA PRO A 110 14.37 16.62 -7.57
C PRO A 110 15.23 16.01 -8.68
N LEU A 111 14.84 16.26 -9.93
CA LEU A 111 15.56 15.84 -11.13
C LEU A 111 16.11 17.05 -11.86
N THR A 112 17.39 17.02 -12.17
CA THR A 112 17.99 17.95 -13.15
C THR A 112 17.60 17.56 -14.57
N ASP A 113 17.75 18.48 -15.52
CA ASP A 113 17.52 18.21 -16.94
C ASP A 113 18.40 17.05 -17.45
N ASP A 114 19.67 16.99 -17.02
CA ASP A 114 20.59 15.90 -17.37
C ASP A 114 20.08 14.54 -16.87
N GLN A 115 19.59 14.47 -15.62
CA GLN A 115 19.02 13.24 -15.06
C GLN A 115 17.73 12.84 -15.79
N ARG A 116 16.87 13.81 -16.15
CA ARG A 116 15.68 13.53 -16.96
C ARG A 116 16.07 12.95 -18.32
N ASN A 117 17.03 13.57 -19.00
CA ASN A 117 17.54 13.11 -20.29
C ASN A 117 18.15 11.70 -20.20
N GLU A 118 18.88 11.38 -19.14
CA GLU A 118 19.45 10.05 -18.91
C GLU A 118 18.37 8.98 -18.72
N ILE A 119 17.38 9.26 -17.86
CA ILE A 119 16.23 8.37 -17.63
C ILE A 119 15.47 8.12 -18.95
N LEU A 120 15.18 9.18 -19.71
CA LEU A 120 14.49 9.06 -20.99
C LEU A 120 15.31 8.27 -22.02
N ALA A 121 16.62 8.51 -22.10
CA ALA A 121 17.50 7.78 -23.00
C ALA A 121 17.51 6.28 -22.67
N LYS A 122 17.52 5.93 -21.38
CA LYS A 122 17.43 4.54 -20.92
C LYS A 122 16.08 3.89 -21.27
N ALA A 123 14.97 4.62 -21.14
CA ALA A 123 13.66 4.15 -21.58
C ALA A 123 13.60 3.92 -23.10
N GLN A 124 14.14 4.86 -23.89
CA GLN A 124 14.24 4.73 -25.34
C GLN A 124 15.11 3.54 -25.75
N GLN A 125 16.22 3.31 -25.05
CA GLN A 125 17.07 2.13 -25.29
C GLN A 125 16.31 0.84 -24.96
N THR A 126 15.61 0.80 -23.83
CA THR A 126 14.78 -0.35 -23.42
C THR A 126 13.74 -0.69 -24.48
N ALA A 127 13.05 0.32 -25.04
CA ALA A 127 12.09 0.12 -26.12
C ALA A 127 12.75 -0.53 -27.35
N ARG A 128 13.91 -0.02 -27.78
CA ARG A 128 14.66 -0.57 -28.92
C ARG A 128 15.14 -2.00 -28.66
N ASP A 129 15.62 -2.29 -27.46
CA ASP A 129 16.10 -3.61 -27.05
C ASP A 129 14.97 -4.66 -27.03
N ASN A 130 13.73 -4.22 -26.81
CA ASN A 130 12.53 -5.07 -26.90
C ASN A 130 11.92 -5.10 -28.32
N GLY A 131 12.61 -4.55 -29.33
CA GLY A 131 12.18 -4.60 -30.73
C GLY A 131 11.11 -3.58 -31.12
N HIS A 132 10.93 -2.52 -30.32
CA HIS A 132 9.99 -1.45 -30.58
C HIS A 132 10.71 -0.15 -31.00
N GLU A 133 10.16 0.57 -31.97
CA GLU A 133 10.52 1.98 -32.14
C GLU A 133 9.83 2.81 -31.05
N PRO A 134 10.57 3.65 -30.29
CA PRO A 134 9.98 4.41 -29.19
C PRO A 134 8.83 5.30 -29.66
N THR A 135 7.66 5.11 -29.07
CA THR A 135 6.52 6.03 -29.17
C THR A 135 6.56 6.95 -27.97
N GLN A 136 6.80 8.24 -28.21
CA GLN A 136 6.86 9.24 -27.15
C GLN A 136 5.49 9.83 -26.88
N TYR A 137 5.07 9.80 -25.62
CA TYR A 137 3.87 10.46 -25.12
C TYR A 137 4.27 11.67 -24.27
N THR A 138 3.56 12.77 -24.47
CA THR A 138 3.69 13.99 -23.66
C THR A 138 2.57 14.00 -22.61
N TYR A 139 2.91 14.12 -21.34
CA TYR A 139 1.92 14.20 -20.26
C TYR A 139 2.06 15.49 -19.45
N CYS A 140 0.94 15.97 -18.93
CA CYS A 140 0.89 17.11 -18.03
C CYS A 140 0.59 16.61 -16.61
N VAL A 141 1.24 17.20 -15.61
CA VAL A 141 0.91 16.96 -14.19
C VAL A 141 -0.04 18.06 -13.73
N ALA A 142 -1.12 17.68 -13.05
CA ALA A 142 -2.11 18.61 -12.51
C ALA A 142 -2.58 18.16 -11.13
N GLU A 143 -3.28 19.05 -10.43
CA GLU A 143 -3.91 18.76 -9.14
C GLU A 143 -5.40 19.03 -9.16
N LYS A 144 -6.11 18.40 -8.22
CA LYS A 144 -7.48 18.76 -7.90
C LYS A 144 -7.71 18.70 -6.39
N GLY A 145 -7.84 19.88 -5.80
CA GLY A 145 -7.93 20.05 -4.36
C GLY A 145 -6.60 20.50 -3.75
N ASP A 146 -6.50 20.41 -2.43
CA ASP A 146 -5.28 20.71 -1.67
C ASP A 146 -4.47 19.43 -1.46
N VAL A 147 -3.57 19.13 -2.39
CA VAL A 147 -2.72 17.92 -2.40
C VAL A 147 -1.25 18.23 -2.05
N GLY A 148 -0.97 19.44 -1.57
CA GLY A 148 0.38 19.91 -1.31
C GLY A 148 1.18 20.23 -2.57
N SER A 149 2.51 20.04 -2.53
CA SER A 149 3.38 20.32 -3.68
C SER A 149 3.35 19.19 -4.69
N LEU A 150 3.19 19.52 -5.97
CA LEU A 150 3.28 18.56 -7.07
C LEU A 150 4.71 18.18 -7.46
N ASP A 151 5.75 18.83 -6.93
CA ASP A 151 7.13 18.56 -7.35
C ASP A 151 7.52 17.10 -7.07
N ASP A 152 7.26 16.62 -5.85
CA ASP A 152 7.58 15.25 -5.42
C ASP A 152 6.78 14.21 -6.21
N PHE A 153 5.51 14.51 -6.50
CA PHE A 153 4.65 13.67 -7.32
C PHE A 153 5.14 13.61 -8.77
N SER A 154 5.40 14.77 -9.36
CA SER A 154 5.92 14.97 -10.72
C SER A 154 7.24 14.23 -10.94
N ASN A 155 8.17 14.32 -9.99
CA ASN A 155 9.45 13.61 -10.02
C ASN A 155 9.28 12.09 -9.95
N ALA A 156 8.38 11.60 -9.10
CA ALA A 156 8.08 10.18 -8.99
C ALA A 156 7.45 9.64 -10.27
N VAL A 157 6.45 10.33 -10.81
CA VAL A 157 5.79 9.96 -12.08
C VAL A 157 6.81 9.86 -13.21
N TYR A 158 7.72 10.83 -13.34
CA TYR A 158 8.72 10.81 -14.41
C TYR A 158 9.65 9.58 -14.33
N ARG A 159 10.12 9.25 -13.12
CA ARG A 159 10.94 8.05 -12.88
C ARG A 159 10.18 6.77 -13.17
N ILE A 160 8.95 6.65 -12.65
CA ILE A 160 8.14 5.43 -12.76
C ILE A 160 7.82 5.12 -14.22
N LEU A 161 7.34 6.11 -14.98
CA LEU A 161 6.91 5.91 -16.37
C LEU A 161 8.05 5.56 -17.32
N ASN A 162 9.26 6.01 -17.01
CA ASN A 162 10.45 5.74 -17.82
C ASN A 162 11.36 4.66 -17.21
N ASP A 163 10.88 3.89 -16.23
CA ASP A 163 11.62 2.76 -15.67
C ASP A 163 11.73 1.62 -16.70
N GLU A 164 12.91 1.03 -16.84
CA GLU A 164 13.19 -0.06 -17.81
C GLU A 164 12.37 -1.33 -17.57
N ARG A 165 11.79 -1.50 -16.39
CA ARG A 165 10.91 -2.63 -16.05
C ARG A 165 9.46 -2.39 -16.52
N GLY A 166 9.09 -1.15 -16.81
CA GLY A 166 7.73 -0.72 -17.11
C GLY A 166 7.36 -0.68 -18.60
N TRP A 167 6.50 0.27 -18.95
CA TRP A 167 6.01 0.52 -20.30
C TRP A 167 7.05 0.80 -21.40
N PRO A 168 8.29 1.24 -21.11
CA PRO A 168 9.36 1.26 -22.11
C PRO A 168 9.57 -0.10 -22.79
N ARG A 169 9.34 -1.21 -22.10
CA ARG A 169 9.40 -2.56 -22.71
C ARG A 169 8.35 -2.79 -23.80
N ALA A 170 7.23 -2.06 -23.75
CA ALA A 170 6.17 -2.07 -24.76
C ALA A 170 6.35 -0.97 -25.82
N GLY A 171 7.45 -0.22 -25.77
CA GLY A 171 7.76 0.86 -26.70
C GLY A 171 7.31 2.27 -26.27
N ALA A 172 6.61 2.42 -25.15
CA ALA A 172 6.15 3.74 -24.69
C ALA A 172 7.23 4.47 -23.87
N THR A 173 7.45 5.75 -24.20
CA THR A 173 8.36 6.65 -23.47
C THR A 173 7.64 7.95 -23.15
N PHE A 174 8.02 8.63 -22.07
CA PHE A 174 7.21 9.72 -21.53
C PHE A 174 8.02 10.98 -21.27
N VAL A 175 7.50 12.10 -21.78
CA VAL A 175 8.04 13.44 -21.49
C VAL A 175 6.99 14.28 -20.80
N GLN A 176 7.40 15.02 -19.78
CA GLN A 176 6.52 15.95 -19.11
C GLN A 176 6.44 17.24 -19.94
N GLY A 177 5.23 17.62 -20.32
CA GLY A 177 4.94 18.85 -21.08
C GLY A 177 4.61 20.05 -20.19
N ALA A 178 4.37 21.18 -20.84
CA ALA A 178 3.74 22.34 -20.22
C ALA A 178 2.21 22.23 -20.31
N GLU A 179 1.52 22.78 -19.31
CA GLU A 179 0.05 22.71 -19.18
C GLU A 179 -0.69 23.05 -20.49
N GLY A 180 -1.67 22.22 -20.85
CA GLY A 180 -2.54 22.43 -22.01
C GLY A 180 -1.99 21.98 -23.37
N ASN A 181 -0.77 21.42 -23.42
CA ASN A 181 -0.17 20.89 -24.65
C ASN A 181 0.39 19.46 -24.43
N CYS A 182 -0.46 18.56 -23.96
CA CYS A 182 -0.11 17.18 -23.61
C CYS A 182 -1.11 16.19 -24.21
N ASP A 183 -0.66 14.95 -24.48
CA ASP A 183 -1.50 13.85 -24.96
C ASP A 183 -2.47 13.35 -23.87
N PHE A 184 -2.13 13.56 -22.61
CA PHE A 184 -2.96 13.26 -21.44
C PHE A 184 -2.49 13.98 -20.18
N ASN A 185 -3.33 13.98 -19.15
CA ASN A 185 -3.02 14.52 -17.83
C ASN A 185 -2.86 13.40 -16.82
N ILE A 186 -1.94 13.58 -15.89
CA ILE A 186 -1.80 12.80 -14.67
C ILE A 186 -2.15 13.74 -13.52
N VAL A 187 -3.30 13.49 -12.89
CA VAL A 187 -3.92 14.37 -11.91
C VAL A 187 -3.80 13.75 -10.53
N LEU A 188 -3.18 14.44 -9.58
CA LEU A 188 -3.27 14.08 -8.16
C LEU A 188 -4.51 14.75 -7.57
N SER A 189 -5.43 13.98 -7.00
CA SER A 189 -6.74 14.48 -6.56
C SER A 189 -7.06 14.06 -5.14
N GLU A 190 -7.59 15.00 -4.35
CA GLU A 190 -8.23 14.65 -3.09
C GLU A 190 -9.41 13.69 -3.34
N ALA A 191 -9.62 12.76 -2.40
CA ALA A 191 -10.66 11.73 -2.48
C ALA A 191 -12.07 12.29 -2.73
N GLN A 192 -12.39 13.45 -2.14
CA GLN A 192 -13.70 14.10 -2.28
C GLN A 192 -14.02 14.54 -3.73
N TYR A 193 -13.00 14.74 -4.57
CA TYR A 193 -13.18 15.18 -5.95
C TYR A 193 -13.18 14.05 -6.97
N MET A 194 -12.82 12.83 -6.60
CA MET A 194 -12.72 11.70 -7.53
C MET A 194 -14.01 11.45 -8.33
N THR A 195 -15.17 11.47 -7.66
CA THR A 195 -16.47 11.25 -8.32
C THR A 195 -16.92 12.41 -9.22
N THR A 196 -16.18 13.53 -9.24
CA THR A 196 -16.47 14.66 -10.14
C THR A 196 -15.89 14.45 -11.54
N PHE A 197 -14.92 13.54 -11.71
CA PHE A 197 -14.39 13.18 -13.03
C PHE A 197 -15.35 12.28 -13.80
N SER A 198 -15.97 11.32 -13.11
CA SER A 198 -16.99 10.42 -13.65
C SER A 198 -17.77 9.77 -12.52
N SER A 199 -19.04 9.43 -12.77
CA SER A 199 -19.84 8.62 -11.84
C SER A 199 -19.31 7.20 -11.63
N GLY A 200 -18.41 6.74 -12.51
CA GLY A 200 -17.74 5.45 -12.39
C GLY A 200 -16.52 5.44 -11.46
N CYS A 201 -15.95 6.61 -11.15
CA CYS A 201 -14.80 6.67 -10.24
C CYS A 201 -15.25 6.47 -8.80
N SER A 202 -14.44 5.74 -8.04
CA SER A 202 -14.59 5.61 -6.58
C SER A 202 -13.98 6.81 -5.88
N THR A 203 -14.49 7.17 -4.70
CA THR A 203 -13.78 8.11 -3.80
C THR A 203 -12.53 7.48 -3.19
N GLU A 204 -12.40 6.16 -3.28
CA GLU A 204 -11.37 5.38 -2.59
C GLU A 204 -10.15 5.07 -3.46
N TYR A 205 -10.35 4.87 -4.77
CA TYR A 205 -9.35 4.32 -5.68
C TYR A 205 -9.07 5.30 -6.81
N SER A 206 -7.86 5.23 -7.36
CA SER A 206 -7.49 5.88 -8.61
C SER A 206 -8.39 5.41 -9.76
N CYS A 207 -8.44 6.20 -10.83
CA CYS A 207 -9.19 5.84 -12.03
C CYS A 207 -8.65 6.57 -13.26
N ARG A 208 -8.96 6.05 -14.45
CA ARG A 208 -8.72 6.73 -15.73
C ARG A 208 -10.04 7.17 -16.37
N VAL A 209 -10.18 8.45 -16.69
CA VAL A 209 -11.35 9.03 -17.38
C VAL A 209 -10.92 9.86 -18.59
N GLY A 210 -11.27 9.40 -19.79
CA GLY A 210 -10.87 10.07 -21.03
C GLY A 210 -9.35 10.16 -21.12
N GLU A 211 -8.83 11.39 -21.19
CA GLU A 211 -7.40 11.73 -21.19
C GLU A 211 -6.84 12.03 -19.79
N ASN A 212 -7.60 11.81 -18.72
CA ASN A 212 -7.13 12.03 -17.35
C ASN A 212 -6.84 10.70 -16.67
N VAL A 213 -5.59 10.50 -16.27
CA VAL A 213 -5.15 9.49 -15.31
C VAL A 213 -5.22 10.16 -13.94
N ILE A 214 -6.11 9.70 -13.06
CA ILE A 214 -6.42 10.37 -11.80
C ILE A 214 -5.95 9.49 -10.65
N ILE A 215 -4.96 10.00 -9.91
CA ILE A 215 -4.39 9.36 -8.75
C ILE A 215 -5.06 9.90 -7.50
N ASN A 216 -5.61 9.00 -6.69
CA ASN A 216 -6.19 9.34 -5.40
C ASN A 216 -5.08 9.70 -4.39
N ASP A 217 -5.11 10.90 -3.83
CA ASP A 217 -4.06 11.40 -2.93
C ASP A 217 -3.97 10.62 -1.61
N ASP A 218 -5.09 10.19 -1.03
CA ASP A 218 -5.08 9.34 0.18
C ASP A 218 -4.33 8.03 -0.09
N ARG A 219 -4.48 7.47 -1.30
CA ARG A 219 -3.80 6.24 -1.72
C ARG A 219 -2.37 6.47 -2.17
N TRP A 220 -2.07 7.61 -2.76
CA TRP A 220 -0.68 7.99 -3.06
C TRP A 220 0.18 8.06 -1.80
N ASN A 221 -0.41 8.50 -0.69
CA ASN A 221 0.27 8.67 0.59
C ASN A 221 0.15 7.47 1.53
N GLY A 222 -0.92 6.66 1.43
CA GLY A 222 -1.19 5.56 2.36
C GLY A 222 -1.38 4.18 1.73
N GLY A 223 -1.43 4.06 0.41
CA GLY A 223 -1.69 2.79 -0.28
C GLY A 223 -3.09 2.24 0.03
N THR A 224 -3.30 0.95 -0.23
CA THR A 224 -4.53 0.25 0.14
C THR A 224 -4.22 -0.91 1.09
N ASP A 225 -5.19 -1.24 1.96
CA ASP A 225 -5.08 -2.39 2.86
C ASP A 225 -4.86 -3.69 2.07
N ALA A 226 -5.52 -3.84 0.91
CA ALA A 226 -5.36 -5.02 0.05
C ALA A 226 -3.92 -5.19 -0.44
N TRP A 227 -3.26 -4.09 -0.84
CA TRP A 227 -1.88 -4.12 -1.28
C TRP A 227 -0.89 -4.39 -0.14
N LEU A 228 -1.03 -3.62 0.95
CA LEU A 228 -0.09 -3.68 2.08
C LEU A 228 -0.19 -5.02 2.83
N SER A 229 -1.41 -5.54 3.04
CA SER A 229 -1.59 -6.84 3.70
C SER A 229 -1.10 -8.03 2.88
N ALA A 230 -0.91 -7.85 1.56
CA ALA A 230 -0.34 -8.86 0.67
C ALA A 230 1.18 -8.78 0.53
N GLY A 231 1.86 -8.02 1.39
CA GLY A 231 3.32 -7.86 1.36
C GLY A 231 3.83 -6.84 0.35
N GLY A 232 2.95 -6.02 -0.21
CA GLY A 232 3.34 -4.80 -0.92
C GLY A 232 3.83 -3.73 0.06
N ASN A 233 4.64 -2.79 -0.43
CA ASN A 233 5.05 -1.60 0.32
C ASN A 233 4.67 -0.32 -0.45
N MET A 234 4.80 0.84 0.18
CA MET A 234 4.39 2.12 -0.41
C MET A 234 5.18 2.51 -1.66
N ALA A 235 6.49 2.28 -1.68
CA ALA A 235 7.31 2.58 -2.85
C ALA A 235 6.86 1.76 -4.07
N ARG A 236 6.55 0.48 -3.87
CA ARG A 236 6.01 -0.40 -4.92
C ARG A 236 4.57 -0.07 -5.29
N TYR A 237 3.75 0.38 -4.33
CA TYR A 237 2.37 0.82 -4.60
C TYR A 237 2.34 2.00 -5.57
N ARG A 238 3.20 3.01 -5.35
CA ARG A 238 3.30 4.18 -6.23
C ARG A 238 3.67 3.79 -7.66
N VAL A 239 4.61 2.86 -7.83
CA VAL A 239 4.96 2.30 -9.14
C VAL A 239 3.76 1.61 -9.77
N MET A 240 3.09 0.72 -9.01
CA MET A 240 1.95 -0.05 -9.50
C MET A 240 0.81 0.85 -9.95
N VAL A 241 0.36 1.78 -9.10
CA VAL A 241 -0.84 2.59 -9.40
C VAL A 241 -0.63 3.51 -10.59
N ILE A 242 0.57 4.09 -10.74
CA ILE A 242 0.90 4.90 -11.92
C ILE A 242 0.90 4.03 -13.19
N ASN A 243 1.58 2.88 -13.14
CA ASN A 243 1.66 1.98 -14.31
C ASN A 243 0.29 1.42 -14.69
N HIS A 244 -0.54 1.06 -13.71
CA HIS A 244 -1.90 0.54 -13.92
C HIS A 244 -2.78 1.58 -14.63
N GLU A 245 -2.90 2.78 -14.07
CA GLU A 245 -3.77 3.81 -14.65
C GLU A 245 -3.27 4.32 -16.01
N VAL A 246 -1.94 4.42 -16.18
CA VAL A 246 -1.36 4.73 -17.50
C VAL A 246 -1.53 3.56 -18.47
N GLY A 247 -1.54 2.32 -18.00
CA GLY A 247 -1.90 1.16 -18.82
C GLY A 247 -3.28 1.31 -19.45
N HIS A 248 -4.27 1.75 -18.67
CA HIS A 248 -5.59 2.09 -19.23
C HIS A 248 -5.49 3.20 -20.28
N ARG A 249 -4.63 4.21 -20.08
CA ARG A 249 -4.40 5.28 -21.07
C ARG A 249 -3.71 4.78 -22.34
N LEU A 250 -2.87 3.76 -22.25
CA LEU A 250 -2.19 3.09 -23.36
C LEU A 250 -3.08 2.07 -24.09
N GLY A 251 -4.33 1.89 -23.64
CA GLY A 251 -5.33 1.09 -24.34
C GLY A 251 -5.72 -0.22 -23.66
N HIS A 252 -5.23 -0.50 -22.45
CA HIS A 252 -5.62 -1.66 -21.65
C HIS A 252 -6.99 -1.44 -20.97
N THR A 253 -8.08 -1.27 -21.73
CA THR A 253 -9.43 -0.98 -21.19
C THR A 253 -10.21 -2.21 -20.74
N ASP A 254 -9.98 -3.35 -21.38
CA ASP A 254 -10.74 -4.59 -21.17
C ASP A 254 -9.82 -5.77 -20.80
N ASN A 255 -8.58 -5.45 -20.40
CA ASN A 255 -7.49 -6.40 -20.26
C ASN A 255 -7.12 -6.67 -18.79
N GLU A 256 -8.10 -6.53 -17.89
CA GLU A 256 -8.05 -7.01 -16.50
C GLU A 256 -7.96 -8.54 -16.51
N THR A 257 -6.81 -9.04 -16.94
CA THR A 257 -6.50 -10.45 -16.86
C THR A 257 -6.54 -10.80 -15.37
N PRO A 258 -7.41 -11.72 -14.94
CA PRO A 258 -7.50 -12.05 -13.54
C PRO A 258 -6.24 -12.78 -13.10
N CYS A 259 -6.02 -12.83 -11.79
CA CYS A 259 -4.97 -13.63 -11.19
C CYS A 259 -4.92 -15.06 -11.76
N ALA A 260 -3.76 -15.46 -12.27
CA ALA A 260 -3.56 -16.78 -12.88
C ALA A 260 -3.59 -17.94 -11.85
N GLY A 261 -3.50 -17.62 -10.55
CA GLY A 261 -3.59 -18.56 -9.46
C GLY A 261 -2.80 -18.13 -8.23
N ALA A 262 -3.05 -18.78 -7.10
CA ALA A 262 -2.39 -18.44 -5.84
C ALA A 262 -0.86 -18.50 -5.96
N GLY A 263 -0.19 -17.46 -5.45
CA GLY A 263 1.27 -17.32 -5.47
C GLY A 263 1.86 -16.94 -6.83
N GLN A 264 1.06 -16.80 -7.89
CA GLN A 264 1.51 -16.22 -9.15
C GLN A 264 1.58 -14.70 -9.04
N SER A 265 2.39 -14.07 -9.89
CA SER A 265 2.40 -12.61 -10.02
C SER A 265 1.05 -12.14 -10.56
N ALA A 266 0.45 -11.14 -9.92
CA ALA A 266 -0.73 -10.49 -10.46
C ALA A 266 -0.41 -9.83 -11.82
N PRO A 267 -1.27 -9.90 -12.82
CA PRO A 267 -1.20 -9.02 -13.99
C PRO A 267 -1.23 -7.56 -13.54
N LEU A 268 -0.46 -6.68 -14.19
CA LEU A 268 -0.42 -5.26 -13.81
C LEU A 268 -1.82 -4.65 -13.90
N MET A 269 -2.57 -5.01 -14.94
CA MET A 269 -3.92 -4.51 -15.18
C MET A 269 -5.00 -5.17 -14.31
N GLN A 270 -4.64 -6.06 -13.39
CA GLN A 270 -5.57 -6.48 -12.33
C GLN A 270 -5.79 -5.33 -11.34
N GLU A 271 -6.99 -5.22 -10.78
CA GLU A 271 -7.39 -4.26 -9.74
C GLU A 271 -6.73 -4.56 -8.36
N GLN A 272 -5.40 -4.57 -8.32
CA GLN A 272 -4.59 -4.95 -7.16
C GLN A 272 -4.80 -4.02 -5.95
N SER A 273 -5.23 -2.78 -6.20
CA SER A 273 -5.67 -1.84 -5.17
C SER A 273 -6.88 -2.34 -4.38
N MET A 274 -7.74 -3.16 -5.01
CA MET A 274 -8.94 -3.72 -4.41
C MET A 274 -8.73 -5.14 -3.87
N HIS A 275 -8.15 -6.03 -4.69
CA HIS A 275 -7.91 -7.43 -4.33
C HIS A 275 -6.89 -8.11 -5.25
N LEU A 276 -6.21 -9.12 -4.70
CA LEU A 276 -5.20 -9.90 -5.43
C LEU A 276 -5.66 -11.31 -5.82
N ASP A 277 -6.79 -11.79 -5.31
CA ASP A 277 -7.33 -13.13 -5.61
C ASP A 277 -6.31 -14.28 -5.43
N GLY A 278 -5.40 -14.12 -4.47
CA GLY A 278 -4.36 -15.08 -4.12
C GLY A 278 -3.02 -14.86 -4.84
N CYS A 279 -2.95 -13.96 -5.83
CA CYS A 279 -1.69 -13.58 -6.45
C CYS A 279 -0.80 -12.77 -5.50
N THR A 280 0.50 -12.73 -5.81
CA THR A 280 1.45 -11.80 -5.20
C THR A 280 1.38 -10.44 -5.89
N THR A 281 1.72 -9.38 -5.15
CA THR A 281 1.79 -8.00 -5.67
C THR A 281 2.76 -7.86 -6.84
N ASN A 282 2.38 -7.06 -7.85
CA ASN A 282 3.20 -6.76 -9.02
C ASN A 282 2.96 -5.33 -9.54
N GLU A 283 4.05 -4.60 -9.75
CA GLU A 283 4.04 -3.19 -10.12
C GLU A 283 4.41 -2.91 -11.59
N TYR A 284 4.72 -3.96 -12.37
CA TYR A 284 5.19 -3.84 -13.76
C TYR A 284 4.40 -4.75 -14.73
N PRO A 285 4.26 -4.39 -16.01
CA PRO A 285 3.54 -5.20 -16.99
C PRO A 285 4.24 -6.56 -17.20
N LEU A 286 3.44 -7.62 -17.21
CA LEU A 286 3.88 -8.95 -17.62
C LEU A 286 4.17 -8.98 -19.13
N ASP A 287 4.87 -10.00 -19.61
CA ASP A 287 5.25 -10.12 -21.03
C ASP A 287 4.04 -10.14 -21.97
N ASN A 288 2.91 -10.69 -21.53
CA ASN A 288 1.66 -10.69 -22.29
C ASN A 288 0.90 -9.35 -22.24
N GLU A 289 1.36 -8.39 -21.42
CA GLU A 289 0.83 -7.03 -21.33
C GLU A 289 1.70 -6.03 -22.12
N LEU A 290 2.80 -6.47 -22.75
CA LEU A 290 3.72 -5.60 -23.51
C LEU A 290 3.17 -5.19 -24.89
N TRP A 291 2.13 -4.38 -24.87
CA TRP A 291 1.55 -3.75 -26.05
C TRP A 291 0.92 -2.39 -25.69
N ILE A 292 0.83 -1.52 -26.68
CA ILE A 292 0.22 -0.18 -26.61
C ILE A 292 -0.65 0.07 -27.85
N ARG A 293 -1.66 0.94 -27.75
CA ARG A 293 -2.56 1.32 -28.84
C ARG A 293 -2.45 2.79 -29.24
#